data_AF-A0A6P7XKU4-F1
#
_entry.id   AF-A0A6P7XKU4-F1
#
_cell.length_a   1.000
_cell.length_b   1.000
_cell.length_c   1.000
_cell.angle_alpha   90.00
_cell.angle_beta   90.00
_cell.angle_gamma   90.00
#
_symmetry.space_group_name_H-M   'P 1'
#
loop_
_entity.id
_entity.type
_entity.pdbx_description
1 polymer ?
#
loop_
_entity_poly.entity_id
_entity_poly.type
_entity_poly.pdbx_seq_one_letter_code
_entity_poly.pdbx_strand_id
1 'polypeptide(L)'
;MSGSQGYRASWWTFLLHQVPHTNFQFEVVDNTFAPQDWEYQQALLFLAAFAGLCLAISLVLVCVYLIRLFCCGLEEEDTKGHRLCCVTWSCVVAVIVCCAAIGVGFYGNSETNDGTYQVAHSLMNANHTLTAIDLLVSDTVELLGTVVRTDLTRLEDVFSRRTEFLVTVRNTRRQMEAVAHHLSHIPFWRSASLSPAELAEQITFMEDYRWLAYVLLLLLDLIITLFTLLGLAKQMKWLVIVMTVMSFFVLILSWGSMGLETAAVVGLSDFCSSPDTYVLNTTHLRTGVRPEVLQYYLECNQDVASPFQQRLTMSQRALSNIHSQLHGLEQEAVPQFPAAEKNLMVVQGVLNSTEGSFHHLVALLNCRGLHKDYVDALKGLCYDGMEGLLFLLLFSFLSALAFTTSICSLPRACKRFQNRDLDYDDMDEDDPFNPQARRQAQRVVGRPHLPSSHSYRSSCGSRNSLQGMALPISNAPVSQYMNQSASFSGSPRYENVTLAERHSPPPSYSPSMRTSYICATHCPPESVS
;
A
#
# COMPACT_ATOMS: atom_id res chain seq x y z
N MET A 1 1.70 -31.18 -21.30
CA MET A 1 2.69 -30.15 -20.91
C MET A 1 2.38 -29.73 -19.48
N SER A 2 2.89 -30.47 -18.50
CA SER A 2 2.73 -30.17 -17.06
C SER A 2 3.99 -29.46 -16.63
N GLY A 3 3.97 -28.12 -16.68
CA GLY A 3 5.06 -27.29 -16.18
C GLY A 3 5.12 -27.40 -14.66
N SER A 4 6.35 -27.52 -14.12
CA SER A 4 6.64 -27.55 -12.70
C SER A 4 5.87 -26.46 -11.92
N GLN A 5 4.89 -26.85 -11.10
CA GLN A 5 4.11 -25.92 -10.26
C GLN A 5 4.84 -25.55 -8.95
N GLY A 6 6.17 -25.46 -8.99
CA GLY A 6 6.97 -25.00 -7.86
C GLY A 6 7.22 -23.49 -7.92
N TYR A 7 7.56 -22.90 -6.78
CA TYR A 7 8.10 -21.55 -6.70
C TYR A 7 9.52 -21.51 -7.31
N ARG A 8 9.89 -20.38 -7.93
CA ARG A 8 11.24 -20.10 -8.40
C ARG A 8 11.59 -18.65 -8.08
N ALA A 9 12.76 -18.41 -7.52
CA ALA A 9 13.21 -17.06 -7.22
C ALA A 9 13.24 -16.18 -8.48
N SER A 10 12.78 -14.94 -8.34
CA SER A 10 12.86 -13.94 -9.40
C SER A 10 14.30 -13.46 -9.58
N TRP A 11 14.57 -12.78 -10.69
CA TRP A 11 15.91 -12.21 -10.91
C TRP A 11 16.24 -11.08 -9.94
N TRP A 12 15.25 -10.31 -9.49
CA TRP A 12 15.42 -9.29 -8.44
C TRP A 12 15.80 -9.93 -7.11
N THR A 13 15.16 -11.05 -6.76
CA THR A 13 15.51 -11.84 -5.58
C THR A 13 16.99 -12.23 -5.59
N PHE A 14 17.49 -12.74 -6.71
CA PHE A 14 18.90 -13.11 -6.84
C PHE A 14 19.85 -11.92 -6.71
N LEU A 15 19.50 -10.76 -7.28
CA LEU A 15 20.31 -9.55 -7.20
C LEU A 15 20.41 -9.02 -5.77
N LEU A 16 19.27 -8.95 -5.07
CA LEU A 16 19.18 -8.40 -3.73
C LEU A 16 19.80 -9.34 -2.68
N HIS A 17 19.64 -10.65 -2.87
CA HIS A 17 20.26 -11.66 -2.02
C HIS A 17 21.80 -11.65 -2.09
N GLN A 18 22.39 -11.06 -3.15
CA GLN A 18 23.85 -10.88 -3.27
C GLN A 18 24.37 -9.62 -2.58
N VAL A 19 23.50 -8.78 -2.04
CA VAL A 19 23.92 -7.59 -1.30
C VAL A 19 24.80 -8.04 -0.12
N PRO A 20 25.96 -7.40 0.09
CA PRO A 20 26.87 -7.81 1.15
C PRO A 20 26.24 -7.54 2.53
N HIS A 21 26.06 -8.59 3.31
CA HIS A 21 25.65 -8.51 4.71
C HIS A 21 26.88 -8.28 5.58
N THR A 22 26.94 -7.12 6.23
CA THR A 22 28.05 -6.76 7.13
C THR A 22 27.51 -6.27 8.46
N ASN A 23 27.93 -6.89 9.57
CA ASN A 23 27.56 -6.45 10.90
C ASN A 23 28.24 -5.10 11.28
N PHE A 24 27.95 -4.57 12.46
CA PHE A 24 28.53 -3.29 12.90
C PHE A 24 30.04 -3.35 13.19
N GLN A 25 30.61 -4.55 13.27
CA GLN A 25 32.03 -4.82 13.40
C GLN A 25 32.73 -4.93 12.03
N PHE A 26 32.00 -4.74 10.92
CA PHE A 26 32.47 -4.88 9.54
C PHE A 26 32.89 -6.32 9.20
N GLU A 27 32.31 -7.31 9.88
CA GLU A 27 32.48 -8.72 9.56
C GLU A 27 31.36 -9.15 8.60
N VAL A 28 31.70 -10.03 7.65
CA VAL A 28 30.75 -10.57 6.68
C VAL A 28 29.86 -11.57 7.40
N VAL A 29 28.54 -11.36 7.30
CA VAL A 29 27.49 -12.24 7.83
C VAL A 29 26.94 -13.07 6.69
N ASP A 30 26.43 -14.27 6.99
CA ASP A 30 25.77 -15.11 5.99
C ASP A 30 24.46 -14.46 5.48
N ASN A 31 24.17 -14.65 4.20
CA ASN A 31 22.97 -14.13 3.54
C ASN A 31 21.75 -15.06 3.76
N THR A 32 21.89 -16.11 4.57
CA THR A 32 20.77 -16.97 4.95
C THR A 32 19.74 -16.20 5.78
N PHE A 33 18.47 -16.30 5.41
CA PHE A 33 17.39 -15.64 6.14
C PHE A 33 17.31 -16.09 7.61
N ALA A 34 17.79 -15.24 8.51
CA ALA A 34 17.86 -15.51 9.94
C ALA A 34 17.30 -14.32 10.77
N PRO A 35 16.00 -14.04 10.70
CA PRO A 35 15.41 -12.83 11.30
C PRO A 35 15.49 -12.78 12.84
N GLN A 36 15.82 -13.89 13.50
CA GLN A 36 16.00 -13.98 14.95
C GLN A 36 17.47 -13.81 15.38
N ASP A 37 18.41 -13.88 14.43
CA ASP A 37 19.82 -13.70 14.70
C ASP A 37 20.15 -12.20 14.79
N TRP A 38 20.85 -11.83 15.86
CA TRP A 38 21.24 -10.46 16.10
C TRP A 38 22.26 -9.96 15.08
N GLU A 39 23.20 -10.79 14.65
CA GLU A 39 24.22 -10.39 13.66
C GLU A 39 23.58 -10.12 12.30
N TYR A 40 22.59 -10.92 11.92
CA TYR A 40 21.78 -10.71 10.71
C TYR A 40 20.95 -9.42 10.79
N GLN A 41 20.29 -9.15 11.92
CA GLN A 41 19.56 -7.90 12.13
C GLN A 41 20.48 -6.67 12.04
N GLN A 42 21.70 -6.75 12.58
CA GLN A 42 22.69 -5.68 12.44
C GLN A 42 23.09 -5.45 10.99
N ALA A 43 23.25 -6.52 10.19
CA ALA A 43 23.58 -6.39 8.78
C ALA A 43 22.48 -5.64 7.99
N LEU A 44 21.21 -5.96 8.23
CA LEU A 44 20.08 -5.23 7.61
C LEU A 44 20.00 -3.78 8.08
N LEU A 45 20.23 -3.52 9.37
CA LEU A 45 20.29 -2.15 9.92
C LEU A 45 21.45 -1.35 9.34
N PHE A 46 22.61 -1.98 9.13
CA PHE A 46 23.75 -1.36 8.48
C PHE A 46 23.42 -0.98 7.03
N LEU A 47 22.71 -1.84 6.31
CA LEU A 47 22.24 -1.53 4.97
C LEU A 47 21.25 -0.36 4.96
N ALA A 48 20.30 -0.34 5.90
CA ALA A 48 19.39 0.79 6.10
C ALA A 48 20.14 2.10 6.44
N ALA A 49 21.26 2.01 7.16
CA ALA A 49 22.08 3.18 7.53
C ALA A 49 22.69 3.89 6.32
N PHE A 50 22.86 3.23 5.16
CA PHE A 50 23.26 3.93 3.92
C PHE A 50 22.25 4.98 3.49
N ALA A 51 20.94 4.73 3.67
CA ALA A 51 19.92 5.76 3.43
C ALA A 51 20.08 6.94 4.41
N GLY A 52 20.45 6.67 5.66
CA GLY A 52 20.79 7.68 6.66
C GLY A 52 22.03 8.51 6.29
N LEU A 53 23.07 7.87 5.72
CA LEU A 53 24.24 8.57 5.19
C LEU A 53 23.85 9.46 4.00
N CYS A 54 23.03 8.97 3.09
CA CYS A 54 22.50 9.75 1.97
C CYS A 54 21.65 10.93 2.44
N LEU A 55 20.84 10.76 3.49
CA LEU A 55 20.14 11.86 4.15
C LEU A 55 21.13 12.90 4.69
N ALA A 56 22.16 12.48 5.42
CA ALA A 56 23.17 13.39 5.97
C ALA A 56 23.87 14.19 4.87
N ILE A 57 24.26 13.53 3.77
CA ILE A 57 24.84 14.19 2.59
C ILE A 57 23.83 15.19 1.99
N SER A 58 22.57 14.79 1.80
CA SER A 58 21.51 15.64 1.27
C SER A 58 21.32 16.89 2.13
N LEU A 59 21.30 16.74 3.46
CA LEU A 59 21.19 17.84 4.42
C LEU A 59 22.40 18.77 4.37
N VAL A 60 23.62 18.24 4.30
CA VAL A 60 24.84 19.05 4.16
C VAL A 60 24.81 19.87 2.87
N LEU A 61 24.41 19.26 1.75
CA LEU A 61 24.29 19.95 0.47
C LEU A 61 23.24 21.08 0.52
N VAL A 62 22.07 20.80 1.11
CA VAL A 62 21.03 21.81 1.34
C VAL A 62 21.55 22.94 2.22
N CYS A 63 22.22 22.64 3.33
CA CYS A 63 22.80 23.64 4.23
C CYS A 63 23.83 24.54 3.54
N VAL A 64 24.80 23.95 2.81
CA VAL A 64 25.81 24.69 2.06
C VAL A 64 25.14 25.61 1.03
N TYR A 65 24.14 25.09 0.32
CA TYR A 65 23.39 25.86 -0.66
C TYR A 65 22.63 27.04 -0.04
N LEU A 66 21.94 26.83 1.09
CA LEU A 66 21.21 27.88 1.80
C LEU A 66 22.18 28.95 2.36
N ILE A 67 23.32 28.55 2.94
CA ILE A 67 24.36 29.48 3.40
C ILE A 67 24.86 30.36 2.25
N ARG A 68 25.16 29.76 1.09
CA ARG A 68 25.57 30.53 -0.11
C ARG A 68 24.48 31.52 -0.55
N LEU A 69 23.22 31.11 -0.50
CA LEU A 69 22.10 31.95 -0.90
C LEU A 69 21.88 33.14 0.05
N PHE A 70 21.97 32.93 1.36
CA PHE A 70 21.69 33.94 2.38
C PHE A 70 22.90 34.81 2.73
N CYS A 71 24.12 34.25 2.80
CA CYS A 71 25.32 34.97 3.24
C CYS A 71 26.10 35.62 2.11
N CYS A 72 26.12 35.03 0.91
CA CYS A 72 26.89 35.54 -0.23
C CYS A 72 25.94 36.10 -1.30
N GLY A 73 24.84 36.74 -0.90
CA GLY A 73 23.77 37.21 -1.79
C GLY A 73 24.32 37.60 -3.15
N LEU A 74 24.01 36.82 -4.19
CA LEU A 74 24.59 37.01 -5.52
C LEU A 74 24.24 38.41 -6.02
N GLU A 75 25.16 39.35 -5.82
CA GLU A 75 25.32 40.55 -6.62
C GLU A 75 25.75 40.08 -8.01
N GLU A 76 24.78 39.69 -8.83
CA GLU A 76 25.02 39.38 -10.25
C GLU A 76 24.18 40.34 -11.10
N GLU A 77 24.69 41.56 -11.24
CA GLU A 77 24.48 42.35 -12.45
C GLU A 77 25.18 41.61 -13.61
N ASP A 78 24.45 41.37 -14.72
CA ASP A 78 24.91 40.92 -16.06
C ASP A 78 24.59 39.49 -16.58
N THR A 79 23.91 38.60 -15.85
CA THR A 79 23.37 37.33 -16.44
C THR A 79 21.89 37.06 -16.18
N LYS A 80 21.08 38.13 -16.14
CA LYS A 80 19.66 38.12 -15.72
C LYS A 80 18.70 37.30 -16.60
N GLY A 81 19.03 36.96 -17.85
CA GLY A 81 18.11 36.26 -18.78
C GLY A 81 18.14 34.73 -18.71
N HIS A 82 19.32 34.11 -18.69
CA HIS A 82 19.47 32.64 -18.82
C HIS A 82 19.29 31.90 -17.48
N ARG A 83 19.79 32.45 -16.36
CA ARG A 83 19.65 31.82 -15.03
C ARG A 83 18.23 31.91 -14.46
N LEU A 84 17.44 32.90 -14.90
CA LEU A 84 16.05 33.09 -14.48
C LEU A 84 15.12 31.96 -14.94
N CYS A 85 15.36 31.43 -16.14
CA CYS A 85 14.62 30.30 -16.69
C CYS A 85 14.96 29.02 -15.89
N CYS A 86 16.24 28.81 -15.59
CA CYS A 86 16.73 27.59 -14.95
C CYS A 86 16.12 27.30 -13.57
N VAL A 87 15.89 28.32 -12.72
CA VAL A 87 15.37 28.14 -11.34
C VAL A 87 13.87 27.85 -11.30
N THR A 88 13.08 28.48 -12.18
CA THR A 88 11.64 28.15 -12.30
C THR A 88 11.45 26.78 -12.92
N TRP A 89 12.27 26.41 -13.91
CA TRP A 89 12.24 25.09 -14.52
C TRP A 89 12.66 23.97 -13.54
N SER A 90 13.67 24.19 -12.69
CA SER A 90 14.05 23.18 -11.68
C SER A 90 12.93 22.89 -10.69
N CYS A 91 12.16 23.89 -10.29
CA CYS A 91 11.02 23.71 -9.40
C CYS A 91 9.86 22.99 -10.09
N VAL A 92 9.58 23.29 -11.36
CA VAL A 92 8.57 22.60 -12.16
C VAL A 92 8.96 21.13 -12.35
N VAL A 93 10.23 20.86 -12.69
CA VAL A 93 10.74 19.48 -12.82
C VAL A 93 10.61 18.73 -11.50
N ALA A 94 10.98 19.34 -10.37
CA ALA A 94 10.84 18.72 -9.05
C ALA A 94 9.40 18.33 -8.74
N VAL A 95 8.44 19.22 -9.03
CA VAL A 95 7.01 18.93 -8.86
C VAL A 95 6.55 17.79 -9.76
N ILE A 96 6.96 17.77 -11.04
CA ILE A 96 6.61 16.69 -11.97
C ILE A 96 7.16 15.34 -11.48
N VAL A 97 8.41 15.31 -11.03
CA VAL A 97 9.03 14.11 -10.47
C VAL A 97 8.30 13.66 -9.20
N CYS A 98 7.90 14.59 -8.32
CA CYS A 98 7.12 14.27 -7.13
C CYS A 98 5.74 13.68 -7.50
N CYS A 99 5.03 14.26 -8.46
CA CYS A 99 3.76 13.70 -8.95
C CYS A 99 3.91 12.28 -9.52
N ALA A 100 4.98 12.03 -10.29
CA ALA A 100 5.28 10.70 -10.79
C ALA A 100 5.61 9.73 -9.64
N ALA A 101 6.41 10.17 -8.67
CA ALA A 101 6.75 9.40 -7.49
C ALA A 101 5.49 8.99 -6.71
N ILE A 102 4.56 9.92 -6.47
CA ILE A 102 3.29 9.64 -5.76
C ILE A 102 2.50 8.54 -6.49
N GLY A 103 2.40 8.59 -7.83
CA GLY A 103 1.73 7.56 -8.61
C GLY A 103 2.40 6.19 -8.47
N VAL A 104 3.73 6.15 -8.54
CA VAL A 104 4.54 4.93 -8.29
C VAL A 104 4.34 4.42 -6.87
N GLY A 105 4.28 5.30 -5.88
CA GLY A 105 4.10 4.93 -4.48
C GLY A 105 2.71 4.35 -4.19
N PHE A 106 1.64 4.90 -4.79
CA PHE A 106 0.31 4.30 -4.69
C PHE A 106 0.26 2.90 -5.31
N TYR A 107 0.89 2.72 -6.47
CA TYR A 107 1.00 1.42 -7.11
C TYR A 107 1.76 0.42 -6.21
N GLY A 108 2.99 0.77 -5.80
CA GLY A 108 3.80 -0.11 -4.95
C GLY A 108 3.15 -0.44 -3.61
N ASN A 109 2.44 0.52 -2.99
CA ASN A 109 1.73 0.28 -1.75
C ASN A 109 0.55 -0.68 -1.92
N SER A 110 -0.17 -0.59 -3.04
CA SER A 110 -1.28 -1.49 -3.37
C SER A 110 -0.77 -2.90 -3.67
N GLU A 111 0.29 -3.02 -4.47
CA GLU A 111 0.84 -4.32 -4.87
C GLU A 111 1.42 -5.08 -3.68
N THR A 112 2.11 -4.37 -2.78
CA THR A 112 2.61 -4.96 -1.51
C THR A 112 1.46 -5.48 -0.65
N ASN A 113 0.36 -4.72 -0.59
CA ASN A 113 -0.83 -5.09 0.17
C ASN A 113 -1.52 -6.32 -0.44
N ASP A 114 -1.70 -6.35 -1.76
CA ASP A 114 -2.33 -7.50 -2.41
C ASP A 114 -1.48 -8.78 -2.24
N GLY A 115 -0.15 -8.67 -2.38
CA GLY A 115 0.78 -9.78 -2.15
C GLY A 115 0.75 -10.32 -0.71
N THR A 116 0.73 -9.44 0.29
CA THR A 116 0.66 -9.82 1.72
C THR A 116 -0.72 -10.37 2.11
N TYR A 117 -1.82 -9.82 1.60
CA TYR A 117 -3.15 -10.38 1.79
C TYR A 117 -3.29 -11.77 1.15
N GLN A 118 -2.66 -12.02 0.00
CA GLN A 118 -2.60 -13.35 -0.61
C GLN A 118 -1.90 -14.37 0.30
N VAL A 119 -0.81 -13.96 0.98
CA VAL A 119 -0.13 -14.80 1.97
C VAL A 119 -1.05 -15.12 3.14
N ALA A 120 -1.69 -14.09 3.72
CA ALA A 120 -2.60 -14.27 4.85
C ALA A 120 -3.78 -15.20 4.49
N HIS A 121 -4.36 -15.02 3.30
CA HIS A 121 -5.43 -15.87 2.81
C HIS A 121 -4.98 -17.33 2.63
N SER A 122 -3.80 -17.55 2.05
CA SER A 122 -3.23 -18.89 1.85
C SER A 122 -2.94 -19.58 3.19
N LEU A 123 -2.43 -18.85 4.18
CA LEU A 123 -2.24 -19.34 5.55
C LEU A 123 -3.57 -19.70 6.23
N MET A 124 -4.63 -18.91 6.03
CA MET A 124 -5.97 -19.26 6.54
C MET A 124 -6.53 -20.52 5.87
N ASN A 125 -6.36 -20.69 4.55
CA ASN A 125 -6.80 -21.89 3.84
C ASN A 125 -6.03 -23.14 4.32
N ALA A 126 -4.73 -23.01 4.54
CA ALA A 126 -3.92 -24.05 5.16
C ALA A 126 -4.42 -24.39 6.56
N ASN A 127 -4.72 -23.38 7.39
CA ASN A 127 -5.31 -23.59 8.71
C ASN A 127 -6.66 -24.30 8.65
N HIS A 128 -7.54 -23.93 7.72
CA HIS A 128 -8.81 -24.61 7.51
C HIS A 128 -8.63 -26.09 7.13
N THR A 129 -7.67 -26.39 6.27
CA THR A 129 -7.34 -27.78 5.89
C THR A 129 -6.83 -28.57 7.11
N LEU A 130 -5.91 -28.00 7.90
CA LEU A 130 -5.35 -28.64 9.08
C LEU A 130 -6.39 -28.85 10.19
N THR A 131 -7.25 -27.86 10.43
CA THR A 131 -8.33 -27.96 11.41
C THR A 131 -9.43 -28.94 10.97
N ALA A 132 -9.76 -28.97 9.68
CA ALA A 132 -10.69 -29.96 9.13
C ALA A 132 -10.19 -31.39 9.32
N ILE A 133 -8.88 -31.64 9.14
CA ILE A 133 -8.28 -32.96 9.41
C ILE A 133 -8.45 -33.34 10.89
N ASP A 134 -8.13 -32.43 11.82
CA ASP A 134 -8.21 -32.72 13.25
C ASP A 134 -9.64 -32.97 13.72
N LEU A 135 -10.59 -32.12 13.31
CA LEU A 135 -12.01 -32.27 13.64
C LEU A 135 -12.58 -33.57 13.07
N LEU A 136 -12.34 -33.85 11.78
CA LEU A 136 -12.83 -35.06 11.13
C LEU A 136 -12.31 -36.33 11.79
N VAL A 137 -11.02 -36.36 12.17
CA VAL A 137 -10.45 -37.49 12.91
C VAL A 137 -11.02 -37.57 14.32
N SER A 138 -11.13 -36.45 15.03
CA SER A 138 -11.63 -36.44 16.40
C SER A 138 -13.07 -36.96 16.47
N ASP A 139 -13.95 -36.46 15.60
CA ASP A 139 -15.36 -36.85 15.51
C ASP A 139 -15.51 -38.32 15.13
N THR A 140 -14.75 -38.80 14.15
CA THR A 140 -14.81 -40.22 13.72
C THR A 140 -14.32 -41.17 14.82
N VAL A 141 -13.24 -40.82 15.52
CA VAL A 141 -12.70 -41.62 16.64
C VAL A 141 -13.68 -41.64 17.81
N GLU A 142 -14.33 -40.51 18.13
CA GLU A 142 -15.35 -40.45 19.17
C GLU A 142 -16.59 -41.28 18.82
N LEU A 143 -17.05 -41.20 17.56
CA LEU A 143 -18.19 -41.97 17.07
C LEU A 143 -17.93 -43.48 17.14
N LEU A 144 -16.78 -43.94 16.63
CA LEU A 144 -16.34 -45.33 16.72
C LEU A 144 -16.23 -45.78 18.19
N GLY A 145 -15.60 -44.95 19.03
CA GLY A 145 -15.44 -45.24 20.46
C GLY A 145 -16.76 -45.34 21.20
N THR A 146 -17.76 -44.55 20.82
CA THR A 146 -19.11 -44.60 21.40
C THR A 146 -19.79 -45.93 21.05
N VAL A 147 -19.86 -46.29 19.76
CA VAL A 147 -20.46 -47.54 19.29
C VAL A 147 -19.80 -48.78 19.90
N VAL A 148 -18.47 -48.76 20.04
CA VAL A 148 -17.73 -49.82 20.73
C VAL A 148 -18.17 -49.98 22.19
N ARG A 149 -18.33 -48.87 22.92
CA ARG A 149 -18.71 -48.92 24.34
C ARG A 149 -20.18 -49.28 24.53
N THR A 150 -21.08 -48.83 23.65
CA THR A 150 -22.53 -48.99 23.79
C THR A 150 -23.06 -50.20 23.04
N ASP A 151 -23.09 -50.14 21.71
CA ASP A 151 -23.88 -51.03 20.87
C ASP A 151 -23.21 -52.38 20.68
N LEU A 152 -21.89 -52.41 20.51
CA LEU A 152 -21.14 -53.67 20.43
C LEU A 152 -21.13 -54.41 21.77
N THR A 153 -20.97 -53.71 22.90
CA THR A 153 -21.08 -54.33 24.23
C THR A 153 -22.48 -54.94 24.46
N ARG A 154 -23.55 -54.27 24.00
CA ARG A 154 -24.91 -54.83 24.06
C ARG A 154 -25.09 -56.03 23.15
N LEU A 155 -24.51 -56.02 21.95
CA LEU A 155 -24.53 -57.18 21.04
C LEU A 155 -23.77 -58.37 21.62
N GLU A 156 -22.67 -58.16 22.35
CA GLU A 156 -21.96 -59.23 23.07
C GLU A 156 -22.85 -59.90 24.12
N ASP A 157 -23.67 -59.13 24.85
CA ASP A 157 -24.62 -59.66 25.84
C ASP A 157 -25.76 -60.46 25.17
N VAL A 158 -26.34 -59.92 24.09
CA VAL A 158 -27.40 -60.58 23.32
C VAL A 158 -26.93 -61.91 22.72
N PHE A 159 -25.71 -61.97 22.19
CA PHE A 159 -25.13 -63.18 21.60
C PHE A 159 -24.39 -64.08 22.58
N SER A 160 -24.45 -63.81 23.89
CA SER A 160 -23.75 -64.59 24.93
C SER A 160 -24.00 -66.12 24.86
N ARG A 161 -25.17 -66.53 24.36
CA ARG A 161 -25.57 -67.95 24.22
C ARG A 161 -25.12 -68.62 22.93
N ARG A 162 -24.68 -67.86 21.91
CA ARG A 162 -24.25 -68.36 20.59
C ARG A 162 -22.81 -67.93 20.33
N THR A 163 -21.88 -68.86 20.56
CA THR A 163 -20.44 -68.61 20.47
C THR A 163 -19.99 -68.09 19.11
N GLU A 164 -20.57 -68.59 18.02
CA GLU A 164 -20.25 -68.18 16.64
C GLU A 164 -20.50 -66.67 16.43
N PHE A 165 -21.69 -66.17 16.76
CA PHE A 165 -22.04 -64.75 16.64
C PHE A 165 -21.25 -63.87 17.63
N LEU A 166 -21.03 -64.37 18.85
CA LEU A 166 -20.24 -63.67 19.87
C LEU A 166 -18.78 -63.45 19.40
N VAL A 167 -18.17 -64.44 18.74
CA VAL A 167 -16.82 -64.31 18.18
C VAL A 167 -16.79 -63.25 17.09
N THR A 168 -17.78 -63.23 16.19
CA THR A 168 -17.87 -62.22 15.13
C THR A 168 -18.02 -60.82 15.70
N VAL A 169 -18.90 -60.60 16.67
CA VAL A 169 -19.08 -59.27 17.32
C VAL A 169 -17.82 -58.82 18.05
N ARG A 170 -17.15 -59.71 18.79
CA ARG A 170 -15.88 -59.38 19.45
C ARG A 170 -14.77 -59.06 18.46
N ASN A 171 -14.76 -59.73 17.30
CA ASN A 171 -13.81 -59.42 16.24
C ASN A 171 -14.12 -58.06 15.59
N THR A 172 -15.39 -57.75 15.32
CA THR A 172 -15.83 -56.42 14.86
C THR A 172 -15.38 -55.34 15.83
N ARG A 173 -15.58 -55.55 17.14
CA ARG A 173 -15.13 -54.62 18.18
C ARG A 173 -13.63 -54.34 18.12
N ARG A 174 -12.80 -55.39 18.11
CA ARG A 174 -11.34 -55.23 18.03
C ARG A 174 -10.90 -54.49 16.77
N GLN A 175 -11.56 -54.74 15.65
CA GLN A 175 -11.27 -54.04 14.40
C GLN A 175 -11.68 -52.57 14.47
N MET A 176 -12.83 -52.23 15.05
CA MET A 176 -13.25 -50.83 15.24
C MET A 176 -12.29 -50.08 16.18
N GLU A 177 -11.87 -50.72 17.28
CA GLU A 177 -10.86 -50.17 18.19
C GLU A 177 -9.52 -49.94 17.47
N ALA A 178 -9.11 -50.87 16.61
CA ALA A 178 -7.91 -50.71 15.78
C ALA A 178 -8.03 -49.57 14.75
N VAL A 179 -9.19 -49.41 14.11
CA VAL A 179 -9.46 -48.27 13.20
C VAL A 179 -9.36 -46.95 13.96
N ALA A 180 -10.05 -46.83 15.10
CA ALA A 180 -10.00 -45.64 15.95
C ALA A 180 -8.56 -45.32 16.38
N HIS A 181 -7.79 -46.33 16.77
CA HIS A 181 -6.38 -46.18 17.13
C HIS A 181 -5.50 -45.73 15.95
N HIS A 182 -5.71 -46.26 14.74
CA HIS A 182 -4.96 -45.81 13.57
C HIS A 182 -5.29 -44.38 13.17
N LEU A 183 -6.57 -43.99 13.21
CA LEU A 183 -7.02 -42.65 12.87
C LEU A 183 -6.51 -41.61 13.87
N SER A 184 -6.50 -41.91 15.18
CA SER A 184 -6.06 -40.96 16.21
C SER A 184 -4.60 -40.50 16.07
N HIS A 185 -3.77 -41.24 15.33
CA HIS A 185 -2.36 -40.92 15.07
C HIS A 185 -2.12 -40.23 13.71
N ILE A 186 -3.19 -39.87 12.99
CA ILE A 186 -3.11 -39.12 11.71
C ILE A 186 -2.90 -37.62 11.94
N PRO A 187 -3.64 -36.93 12.84
CA PRO A 187 -3.46 -35.51 13.06
C PRO A 187 -2.03 -35.20 13.50
N PHE A 188 -1.34 -34.38 12.71
CA PHE A 188 0.06 -34.03 12.97
C PHE A 188 0.21 -32.60 13.53
N TRP A 189 -0.86 -31.79 13.49
CA TRP A 189 -0.81 -30.36 13.87
C TRP A 189 -1.50 -30.03 15.21
N ARG A 190 -1.96 -31.05 15.96
CA ARG A 190 -2.87 -30.92 17.12
C ARG A 190 -2.25 -30.18 18.34
N SER A 191 -0.92 -30.12 18.43
CA SER A 191 -0.18 -29.51 19.55
C SER A 191 0.78 -28.41 19.09
N ALA A 192 0.54 -27.83 17.92
CA ALA A 192 1.41 -26.81 17.37
C ALA A 192 1.29 -25.49 18.16
N SER A 193 2.42 -24.99 18.66
CA SER A 193 2.50 -23.66 19.29
C SER A 193 2.37 -22.50 18.28
N LEU A 194 2.45 -22.82 16.99
CA LEU A 194 2.34 -21.89 15.88
C LEU A 194 1.12 -22.30 15.05
N SER A 195 0.03 -21.54 15.14
CA SER A 195 -1.11 -21.73 14.23
C SER A 195 -0.92 -20.87 12.96
N PRO A 196 -1.15 -21.41 11.75
CA PRO A 196 -1.07 -20.61 10.53
C PRO A 196 -2.06 -19.43 10.54
N ALA A 197 -3.18 -19.56 11.25
CA ALA A 197 -4.13 -18.48 11.45
C ALA A 197 -3.57 -17.32 12.30
N GLU A 198 -2.90 -17.60 13.42
CA GLU A 198 -2.23 -16.57 14.22
C GLU A 198 -1.14 -15.85 13.40
N LEU A 199 -0.38 -16.59 12.59
CA LEU A 199 0.61 -16.00 11.71
C LEU A 199 -0.04 -15.10 10.64
N ALA A 200 -1.17 -15.53 10.05
CA ALA A 200 -1.93 -14.72 9.11
C ALA A 200 -2.45 -13.42 9.75
N GLU A 201 -2.96 -13.51 10.98
CA GLU A 201 -3.43 -12.35 11.75
C GLU A 201 -2.28 -11.38 12.06
N GLN A 202 -1.11 -11.88 12.48
CA GLN A 202 0.06 -11.05 12.73
C GLN A 202 0.57 -10.35 11.47
N ILE A 203 0.63 -11.05 10.34
CA ILE A 203 1.04 -10.48 9.05
C ILE A 203 0.05 -9.39 8.63
N THR A 204 -1.25 -9.68 8.69
CA THR A 204 -2.31 -8.72 8.31
C THR A 204 -2.27 -7.49 9.22
N PHE A 205 -2.11 -7.69 10.53
CA PHE A 205 -1.99 -6.59 11.48
C PHE A 205 -0.80 -5.69 11.15
N MET A 206 0.38 -6.25 10.92
CA MET A 206 1.56 -5.47 10.55
C MET A 206 1.38 -4.73 9.22
N GLU A 207 0.76 -5.40 8.25
CA GLU A 207 0.49 -4.83 6.93
C GLU A 207 -0.50 -3.65 7.00
N ASP A 208 -1.56 -3.74 7.78
CA ASP A 208 -2.54 -2.66 7.92
C ASP A 208 -1.88 -1.34 8.38
N TYR A 209 -0.91 -1.42 9.31
CA TYR A 209 -0.13 -0.25 9.74
C TYR A 209 0.84 0.24 8.67
N ARG A 210 1.54 -0.68 7.98
CA ARG A 210 2.47 -0.33 6.90
C ARG A 210 1.72 0.39 5.77
N TRP A 211 0.63 -0.21 5.31
CA TRP A 211 -0.23 0.33 4.26
C TRP A 211 -0.77 1.71 4.65
N LEU A 212 -1.30 1.87 5.86
CA LEU A 212 -1.82 3.14 6.34
C LEU A 212 -0.71 4.20 6.44
N ALA A 213 0.47 3.84 6.94
CA ALA A 213 1.60 4.75 7.04
C ALA A 213 2.01 5.30 5.66
N TYR A 214 2.05 4.43 4.64
CA TYR A 214 2.33 4.86 3.27
C TYR A 214 1.22 5.69 2.65
N VAL A 215 -0.05 5.36 2.89
CA VAL A 215 -1.17 6.21 2.45
C VAL A 215 -1.03 7.61 3.05
N LEU A 216 -0.72 7.72 4.35
CA LEU A 216 -0.52 9.01 5.01
C LEU A 216 0.69 9.77 4.45
N LEU A 217 1.80 9.09 4.18
CA LEU A 217 2.99 9.68 3.57
C LEU A 217 2.69 10.19 2.15
N LEU A 218 2.04 9.39 1.30
CA LEU A 218 1.66 9.76 -0.06
C LEU A 218 0.68 10.95 -0.10
N LEU A 219 -0.28 10.99 0.84
CA LEU A 219 -1.18 12.13 0.98
C LEU A 219 -0.44 13.38 1.43
N LEU A 220 0.52 13.26 2.34
CA LEU A 220 1.37 14.37 2.78
C LEU A 220 2.19 14.93 1.60
N ASP A 221 2.82 14.07 0.80
CA ASP A 221 3.56 14.43 -0.41
C ASP A 221 2.65 15.16 -1.42
N LEU A 222 1.45 14.64 -1.65
CA LEU A 222 0.45 15.24 -2.54
C LEU A 222 0.03 16.64 -2.07
N ILE A 223 -0.29 16.79 -0.78
CA ILE A 223 -0.72 18.05 -0.18
C ILE A 223 0.39 19.10 -0.32
N ILE A 224 1.63 18.76 0.04
CA ILE A 224 2.76 19.69 -0.04
C ILE A 224 3.03 20.09 -1.49
N THR A 225 2.97 19.14 -2.42
CA THR A 225 3.18 19.41 -3.85
C THR A 225 2.11 20.35 -4.41
N LEU A 226 0.83 20.11 -4.08
CA LEU A 226 -0.28 20.96 -4.50
C LEU A 226 -0.18 22.38 -3.94
N PHE A 227 0.10 22.52 -2.65
CA PHE A 227 0.23 23.84 -2.02
C PHE A 227 1.50 24.57 -2.44
N THR A 228 2.57 23.85 -2.78
CA THR A 228 3.78 24.43 -3.39
C THR A 228 3.44 25.02 -4.75
N LEU A 229 2.73 24.28 -5.61
CA LEU A 229 2.23 24.79 -6.90
C LEU A 229 1.34 26.02 -6.73
N LEU A 230 0.40 25.97 -5.77
CA LEU A 230 -0.48 27.10 -5.48
C LEU A 230 0.30 28.32 -5.00
N GLY A 231 1.28 28.12 -4.11
CA GLY A 231 2.16 29.17 -3.60
C GLY A 231 2.97 29.83 -4.71
N LEU A 232 3.47 29.06 -5.66
CA LEU A 232 4.20 29.56 -6.83
C LEU A 232 3.27 30.29 -7.81
N ALA A 233 2.09 29.74 -8.09
CA ALA A 233 1.13 30.30 -9.04
C ALA A 233 0.49 31.60 -8.54
N LYS A 234 0.13 31.65 -7.25
CA LYS A 234 -0.45 32.84 -6.59
C LYS A 234 0.59 33.75 -5.96
N GLN A 235 1.87 33.36 -5.99
CA GLN A 235 2.99 34.15 -5.48
C GLN A 235 2.84 34.50 -3.99
N MET A 236 2.25 33.57 -3.22
CA MET A 236 1.95 33.74 -1.80
C MET A 236 3.16 33.37 -0.93
N LYS A 237 3.86 34.39 -0.42
CA LYS A 237 5.11 34.23 0.36
C LYS A 237 4.98 33.27 1.53
N TRP A 238 4.00 33.50 2.41
CA TRP A 238 3.79 32.70 3.61
C TRP A 238 3.51 31.22 3.30
N LEU A 239 2.74 30.96 2.23
CA LEU A 239 2.45 29.59 1.81
C LEU A 239 3.72 28.87 1.37
N VAL A 240 4.58 29.50 0.55
CA VAL A 240 5.82 28.88 0.08
C VAL A 240 6.80 28.64 1.24
N ILE A 241 6.89 29.55 2.22
CA ILE A 241 7.74 29.36 3.41
C ILE A 241 7.26 28.14 4.21
N VAL A 242 5.96 28.07 4.52
CA VAL A 242 5.38 26.93 5.27
C VAL A 242 5.60 25.62 4.51
N MET A 243 5.36 25.59 3.20
CA MET A 243 5.59 24.40 2.39
C MET A 243 7.06 24.00 2.29
N THR A 244 7.99 24.95 2.35
CA THR A 244 9.43 24.65 2.40
C THR A 244 9.81 23.93 3.70
N VAL A 245 9.26 24.37 4.83
CA VAL A 245 9.47 23.69 6.13
C VAL A 245 8.87 22.28 6.11
N MET A 246 7.65 22.13 5.58
CA MET A 246 7.01 20.81 5.45
C MET A 246 7.77 19.89 4.47
N SER A 247 8.34 20.45 3.40
CA SER A 247 9.19 19.72 2.45
C SER A 247 10.45 19.16 3.13
N PHE A 248 11.03 19.89 4.08
CA PHE A 248 12.17 19.41 4.86
C PHE A 248 11.79 18.23 5.77
N PHE A 249 10.60 18.28 6.39
CA PHE A 249 10.09 17.18 7.19
C PHE A 249 9.85 15.93 6.33
N VAL A 250 9.20 16.08 5.17
CA VAL A 250 8.99 14.96 4.24
C VAL A 250 10.29 14.41 3.70
N LEU A 251 11.28 15.25 3.39
CA LEU A 251 12.61 14.78 2.97
C LEU A 251 13.21 13.78 3.99
N ILE A 252 13.08 14.05 5.29
CA ILE A 252 13.55 13.14 6.33
C ILE A 252 12.75 11.84 6.31
N LEU A 253 11.42 11.93 6.18
CA LEU A 253 10.55 10.76 6.10
C LEU A 253 10.86 9.90 4.87
N SER A 254 11.08 10.49 3.69
CA SER A 254 11.40 9.77 2.45
C SER A 254 12.74 9.04 2.52
N TRP A 255 13.76 9.62 3.17
CA TRP A 255 15.02 8.91 3.40
C TRP A 255 14.88 7.84 4.48
N GLY A 256 14.06 8.09 5.51
CA GLY A 256 13.75 7.09 6.54
C GLY A 256 13.00 5.89 5.96
N SER A 257 11.99 6.11 5.12
CA SER A 257 11.26 5.06 4.41
C SER A 257 12.20 4.29 3.50
N MET A 258 13.06 4.96 2.72
CA MET A 258 14.07 4.31 1.89
C MET A 258 14.94 3.32 2.69
N GLY A 259 15.38 3.70 3.89
CA GLY A 259 16.17 2.82 4.75
C GLY A 259 15.40 1.58 5.22
N LEU A 260 14.16 1.78 5.68
CA LEU A 260 13.29 0.69 6.14
C LEU A 260 12.95 -0.29 5.00
N GLU A 261 12.56 0.23 3.83
CA GLU A 261 12.25 -0.60 2.66
C GLU A 261 13.49 -1.34 2.15
N THR A 262 14.67 -0.75 2.26
CA THR A 262 15.91 -1.42 1.81
C THR A 262 16.17 -2.65 2.69
N ALA A 263 16.02 -2.52 4.01
CA ALA A 263 16.14 -3.66 4.92
C ALA A 263 15.03 -4.69 4.69
N ALA A 264 13.80 -4.26 4.47
CA ALA A 264 12.67 -5.15 4.20
C ALA A 264 12.84 -5.94 2.90
N VAL A 265 13.23 -5.28 1.80
CA VAL A 265 13.42 -5.89 0.49
C VAL A 265 14.59 -6.86 0.46
N VAL A 266 15.72 -6.52 1.11
CA VAL A 266 16.85 -7.45 1.20
C VAL A 266 16.51 -8.65 2.09
N GLY A 267 15.95 -8.42 3.27
CA GLY A 267 15.54 -9.53 4.13
C GLY A 267 14.47 -10.43 3.48
N LEU A 268 13.54 -9.84 2.73
CA LEU A 268 12.58 -10.61 1.95
C LEU A 268 13.26 -11.39 0.81
N SER A 269 14.26 -10.80 0.16
CA SER A 269 15.03 -11.50 -0.88
C SER A 269 15.79 -12.71 -0.35
N ASP A 270 16.32 -12.62 0.86
CA ASP A 270 17.00 -13.74 1.52
C ASP A 270 16.03 -14.87 1.82
N PHE A 271 14.82 -14.55 2.30
CA PHE A 271 13.77 -15.55 2.49
C PHE A 271 13.37 -16.20 1.16
N CYS A 272 13.14 -15.39 0.13
CA CYS A 272 12.70 -15.83 -1.19
C CYS A 272 13.78 -16.59 -1.97
N SER A 273 15.07 -16.47 -1.61
CA SER A 273 16.14 -17.26 -2.20
C SER A 273 16.01 -18.75 -1.86
N SER A 274 15.67 -19.07 -0.60
CA SER A 274 15.53 -20.44 -0.12
C SER A 274 14.43 -20.58 0.95
N PRO A 275 13.14 -20.43 0.56
CA PRO A 275 12.05 -20.40 1.54
C PRO A 275 11.81 -21.77 2.21
N ASP A 276 11.96 -22.85 1.46
CA ASP A 276 11.72 -24.23 1.90
C ASP A 276 12.54 -24.57 3.15
N THR A 277 13.83 -24.21 3.16
CA THR A 277 14.74 -24.52 4.28
C THR A 277 14.32 -23.82 5.57
N TYR A 278 13.96 -22.53 5.48
CA TYR A 278 13.50 -21.78 6.64
C TYR A 278 12.15 -22.29 7.16
N VAL A 279 11.20 -22.57 6.27
CA VAL A 279 9.87 -23.09 6.62
C VAL A 279 9.99 -24.49 7.23
N LEU A 280 10.83 -25.37 6.67
CA LEU A 280 11.13 -26.70 7.23
C LEU A 280 11.64 -26.61 8.66
N ASN A 281 12.71 -25.84 8.86
CA ASN A 281 13.40 -25.75 10.15
C ASN A 281 12.51 -25.08 11.21
N THR A 282 11.90 -23.93 10.88
CA THR A 282 11.06 -23.17 11.81
C THR A 282 9.83 -23.95 12.23
N THR A 283 9.16 -24.61 11.28
CA THR A 283 7.97 -25.40 11.57
C THR A 283 8.34 -26.60 12.44
N HIS A 284 9.39 -27.34 12.08
CA HIS A 284 9.85 -28.48 12.88
C HIS A 284 10.18 -28.06 14.33
N LEU A 285 10.91 -26.96 14.52
CA LEU A 285 11.30 -26.46 15.84
C LEU A 285 10.10 -25.99 16.69
N ARG A 286 9.10 -25.34 16.09
CA ARG A 286 7.95 -24.77 16.83
C ARG A 286 6.78 -25.72 17.02
N THR A 287 6.55 -26.63 16.08
CA THR A 287 5.36 -27.52 16.10
C THR A 287 5.70 -28.97 16.42
N GLY A 288 6.98 -29.37 16.32
CA GLY A 288 7.41 -30.76 16.52
C GLY A 288 6.95 -31.71 15.40
N VAL A 289 6.41 -31.18 14.29
CA VAL A 289 6.01 -31.98 13.14
C VAL A 289 7.25 -32.60 12.51
N ARG A 290 7.17 -33.91 12.26
CA ARG A 290 8.25 -34.69 11.62
C ARG A 290 8.67 -34.10 10.27
N PRO A 291 9.98 -34.04 9.96
CA PRO A 291 10.47 -33.44 8.73
C PRO A 291 9.96 -34.16 7.48
N GLU A 292 9.74 -35.47 7.53
CA GLU A 292 9.26 -36.23 6.35
C GLU A 292 7.83 -35.85 5.97
N VAL A 293 6.99 -35.50 6.96
CA VAL A 293 5.61 -35.04 6.70
C VAL A 293 5.64 -33.66 6.07
N LEU A 294 6.50 -32.77 6.57
CA LEU A 294 6.59 -31.42 6.04
C LEU A 294 7.16 -31.39 4.62
N GLN A 295 8.21 -32.17 4.35
CA GLN A 295 8.78 -32.31 3.02
C GLN A 295 7.76 -32.86 2.00
N TYR A 296 6.90 -33.80 2.41
CA TYR A 296 5.81 -34.30 1.57
C TYR A 296 4.85 -33.19 1.10
N TYR A 297 4.53 -32.21 1.97
CA TYR A 297 3.67 -31.09 1.61
C TYR A 297 4.40 -29.96 0.87
N LEU A 298 5.67 -29.70 1.17
CA LEU A 298 6.44 -28.64 0.53
C LEU A 298 6.90 -29.00 -0.89
N GLU A 299 7.35 -30.24 -1.13
CA GLU A 299 7.80 -30.66 -2.46
C GLU A 299 6.68 -31.25 -3.32
N CYS A 300 5.70 -31.92 -2.69
CA CYS A 300 4.55 -32.58 -3.33
C CYS A 300 4.90 -33.36 -4.61
N ASN A 301 5.93 -34.19 -4.54
CA ASN A 301 6.33 -35.04 -5.64
C ASN A 301 5.33 -36.19 -5.86
N GLN A 302 4.99 -36.48 -7.13
CA GLN A 302 4.05 -37.54 -7.50
C GLN A 302 4.57 -38.95 -7.21
N ASP A 303 5.90 -39.11 -7.17
CA ASP A 303 6.55 -40.41 -6.96
C ASP A 303 6.65 -40.81 -5.48
N VAL A 304 6.34 -39.88 -4.56
CA VAL A 304 6.44 -40.10 -3.12
C VAL A 304 5.08 -40.46 -2.55
N ALA A 305 4.99 -41.65 -1.94
CA ALA A 305 3.78 -42.09 -1.27
C ALA A 305 3.49 -41.27 -0.01
N SER A 306 2.21 -41.04 0.29
CA SER A 306 1.80 -40.33 1.50
C SER A 306 2.33 -41.00 2.77
N PRO A 307 2.87 -40.24 3.75
CA PRO A 307 3.31 -40.79 5.04
C PRO A 307 2.15 -41.36 5.88
N PHE A 308 0.90 -41.13 5.45
CA PHE A 308 -0.30 -41.66 6.07
C PHE A 308 -0.84 -42.91 5.37
N GLN A 309 -0.30 -43.27 4.19
CA GLN A 309 -0.82 -44.33 3.32
C GLN A 309 -0.98 -45.68 4.04
N GLN A 310 0.01 -46.09 4.83
CA GLN A 310 -0.03 -47.36 5.55
C GLN A 310 -1.21 -47.42 6.54
N ARG A 311 -1.39 -46.37 7.34
CA ARG A 311 -2.48 -46.27 8.33
C ARG A 311 -3.84 -46.23 7.66
N LEU A 312 -3.97 -45.42 6.61
CA LEU A 312 -5.19 -45.35 5.80
C LEU A 312 -5.55 -46.72 5.21
N THR A 313 -4.59 -47.39 4.59
CA THR A 313 -4.83 -48.71 3.97
C THR A 313 -5.24 -49.76 5.02
N MET A 314 -4.62 -49.75 6.21
CA MET A 314 -5.00 -50.66 7.30
C MET A 314 -6.42 -50.37 7.81
N SER A 315 -6.78 -49.10 8.02
CA SER A 315 -8.13 -48.71 8.42
C SER A 315 -9.18 -49.10 7.38
N GLN A 316 -8.91 -48.88 6.09
CA GLN A 316 -9.83 -49.23 5.01
C GLN A 316 -10.08 -50.74 4.92
N ARG A 317 -9.03 -51.57 5.04
CA ARG A 317 -9.19 -53.03 5.07
C ARG A 317 -10.01 -53.49 6.27
N ALA A 318 -9.78 -52.91 7.45
CA ALA A 318 -10.54 -53.23 8.64
C ALA A 318 -12.02 -52.83 8.51
N LEU A 319 -12.31 -51.64 7.98
CA LEU A 319 -13.68 -51.19 7.71
C LEU A 319 -14.42 -52.12 6.75
N SER A 320 -13.78 -52.52 5.64
CA SER A 320 -14.37 -53.45 4.68
C SER A 320 -14.67 -54.83 5.29
N ASN A 321 -13.75 -55.34 6.11
CA ASN A 321 -13.96 -56.61 6.82
C ASN A 321 -15.09 -56.51 7.84
N ILE A 322 -15.19 -55.41 8.59
CA ILE A 322 -16.30 -55.17 9.52
C ILE A 322 -17.63 -55.15 8.75
N HIS A 323 -17.71 -54.47 7.60
CA HIS A 323 -18.93 -54.41 6.79
C HIS A 323 -19.39 -55.82 6.36
N SER A 324 -18.45 -56.66 5.91
CA SER A 324 -18.75 -58.06 5.58
C SER A 324 -19.23 -58.87 6.78
N GLN A 325 -18.65 -58.64 7.97
CA GLN A 325 -19.03 -59.34 9.20
C GLN A 325 -20.41 -58.91 9.70
N LEU A 326 -20.74 -57.63 9.59
CA LEU A 326 -22.03 -57.10 10.01
C LEU A 326 -23.16 -57.60 9.12
N HIS A 327 -22.94 -57.63 7.81
CA HIS A 327 -23.91 -58.17 6.85
C HIS A 327 -24.20 -59.67 7.09
N GLY A 328 -23.17 -60.47 7.43
CA GLY A 328 -23.36 -61.87 7.83
C GLY A 328 -24.18 -62.01 9.12
N LEU A 329 -23.91 -61.18 10.12
CA LEU A 329 -24.69 -61.14 11.37
C LEU A 329 -26.14 -60.72 11.13
N GLU A 330 -26.38 -59.77 10.24
CA GLU A 330 -27.73 -59.32 9.89
C GLU A 330 -28.55 -60.48 9.28
N GLN A 331 -27.99 -61.19 8.29
CA GLN A 331 -28.69 -62.27 7.61
C GLN A 331 -28.94 -63.48 8.50
N GLU A 332 -27.96 -63.88 9.31
CA GLU A 332 -28.00 -65.15 10.04
C GLU A 332 -28.49 -65.01 11.48
N ALA A 333 -28.16 -63.90 12.16
CA ALA A 333 -28.39 -63.73 13.59
C ALA A 333 -29.71 -63.01 13.90
N VAL A 334 -30.15 -62.05 13.07
CA VAL A 334 -31.40 -61.27 13.31
C VAL A 334 -32.65 -62.15 13.37
N PRO A 335 -32.86 -63.16 12.50
CA PRO A 335 -34.03 -64.05 12.61
C PRO A 335 -34.10 -64.82 13.94
N GLN A 336 -32.95 -65.04 14.59
CA GLN A 336 -32.83 -65.78 15.85
C GLN A 336 -32.82 -64.84 17.08
N PHE A 337 -32.33 -63.60 16.90
CA PHE A 337 -32.17 -62.59 17.95
C PHE A 337 -32.69 -61.22 17.46
N PRO A 338 -34.03 -61.02 17.37
CA PRO A 338 -34.59 -59.77 16.87
C PRO A 338 -34.20 -58.54 17.71
N ALA A 339 -33.85 -58.72 18.98
CA ALA A 339 -33.34 -57.64 19.83
C ALA A 339 -31.98 -57.06 19.37
N ALA A 340 -31.22 -57.77 18.53
CA ALA A 340 -29.93 -57.33 18.00
C ALA A 340 -30.07 -56.33 16.84
N GLU A 341 -31.19 -56.34 16.11
CA GLU A 341 -31.41 -55.58 14.87
C GLU A 341 -31.14 -54.08 15.06
N LYS A 342 -31.69 -53.48 16.11
CA LYS A 342 -31.52 -52.05 16.40
C LYS A 342 -30.05 -51.66 16.58
N ASN A 343 -29.28 -52.46 17.33
CA ASN A 343 -27.87 -52.17 17.58
C ASN A 343 -27.03 -52.39 16.31
N LEU A 344 -27.34 -53.43 15.52
CA LEU A 344 -26.68 -53.67 14.23
C LEU A 344 -26.92 -52.52 13.25
N MET A 345 -28.14 -51.96 13.16
CA MET A 345 -28.43 -50.79 12.33
C MET A 345 -27.64 -49.55 12.77
N VAL A 346 -27.48 -49.31 14.08
CA VAL A 346 -26.66 -48.20 14.59
C VAL A 346 -25.19 -48.39 14.20
N VAL A 347 -24.66 -49.60 14.39
CA VAL A 347 -23.29 -49.95 14.01
C VAL A 347 -23.07 -49.74 12.50
N GLN A 348 -24.02 -50.17 11.67
CA GLN A 348 -23.99 -49.99 10.22
C GLN A 348 -24.03 -48.51 9.82
N GLY A 349 -24.89 -47.71 10.46
CA GLY A 349 -24.98 -46.26 10.22
C GLY A 349 -23.67 -45.54 10.53
N VAL A 350 -23.02 -45.90 11.64
CA VAL A 350 -21.71 -45.35 12.01
C VAL A 350 -20.61 -45.78 11.05
N LEU A 351 -20.63 -47.03 10.57
CA LEU A 351 -19.68 -47.49 9.55
C LEU A 351 -19.82 -46.71 8.24
N ASN A 352 -21.05 -46.51 7.75
CA ASN A 352 -21.30 -45.73 6.54
C ASN A 352 -20.84 -44.28 6.70
N SER A 353 -21.08 -43.66 7.87
CA SER A 353 -20.58 -42.32 8.19
C SER A 353 -19.05 -42.27 8.26
N THR A 354 -18.44 -43.30 8.84
CA THR A 354 -16.98 -43.44 8.95
C THR A 354 -16.34 -43.60 7.57
N GLU A 355 -16.95 -44.37 6.66
CA GLU A 355 -16.49 -44.54 5.28
C GLU A 355 -16.53 -43.22 4.50
N GLY A 356 -17.62 -42.46 4.59
CA GLY A 356 -17.72 -41.13 3.99
C GLY A 356 -16.67 -40.16 4.54
N SER A 357 -16.49 -40.15 5.86
CA SER A 357 -15.46 -39.34 6.53
C SER A 357 -14.04 -39.76 6.11
N PHE A 358 -13.80 -41.04 5.91
CA PHE A 358 -12.52 -41.57 5.48
C PHE A 358 -12.16 -41.10 4.06
N HIS A 359 -13.11 -41.11 3.12
CA HIS A 359 -12.88 -40.57 1.78
C HIS A 359 -12.54 -39.08 1.82
N HIS A 360 -13.23 -38.30 2.66
CA HIS A 360 -12.92 -36.89 2.84
C HIS A 360 -11.52 -36.69 3.46
N LEU A 361 -11.15 -37.50 4.45
CA LEU A 361 -9.83 -37.47 5.08
C LEU A 361 -8.70 -37.76 4.08
N VAL A 362 -8.87 -38.77 3.20
CA VAL A 362 -7.88 -39.08 2.15
C VAL A 362 -7.68 -37.89 1.21
N ALA A 363 -8.75 -37.17 0.87
CA ALA A 363 -8.66 -35.97 0.04
C ALA A 363 -7.90 -34.83 0.74
N LEU A 364 -8.18 -34.58 2.03
CA LEU A 364 -7.49 -33.55 2.82
C LEU A 364 -6.01 -33.86 3.07
N LEU A 365 -5.63 -35.13 3.22
CA LEU A 365 -4.25 -35.56 3.42
C LEU A 365 -3.41 -35.57 2.13
N ASN A 366 -4.02 -35.30 0.98
CA ASN A 366 -3.30 -35.18 -0.28
C ASN A 366 -2.39 -33.93 -0.25
N CYS A 367 -1.13 -34.06 -0.67
CA CYS A 367 -0.18 -32.93 -0.62
C CYS A 367 -0.63 -31.74 -1.46
N ARG A 368 -1.40 -31.96 -2.54
CA ARG A 368 -1.72 -30.95 -3.54
C ARG A 368 -2.43 -29.71 -2.99
N GLY A 369 -3.33 -29.90 -2.02
CA GLY A 369 -4.08 -28.78 -1.42
C GLY A 369 -3.15 -27.84 -0.66
N LEU A 370 -2.46 -28.40 0.35
CA LEU A 370 -1.56 -27.63 1.20
C LEU A 370 -0.32 -27.11 0.44
N HIS A 371 0.17 -27.87 -0.55
CA HIS A 371 1.25 -27.43 -1.44
C HIS A 371 0.82 -26.24 -2.29
N LYS A 372 -0.41 -26.24 -2.79
CA LYS A 372 -0.96 -25.11 -3.53
C LYS A 372 -1.02 -23.86 -2.64
N ASP A 373 -1.56 -23.99 -1.42
CA ASP A 373 -1.61 -22.87 -0.46
C ASP A 373 -0.18 -22.36 -0.14
N TYR A 374 0.78 -23.27 0.04
CA TYR A 374 2.19 -22.91 0.24
C TYR A 374 2.77 -22.11 -0.94
N VAL A 375 2.62 -22.63 -2.16
CA VAL A 375 3.13 -21.97 -3.37
C VAL A 375 2.43 -20.65 -3.66
N ASP A 376 1.12 -20.56 -3.40
CA ASP A 376 0.37 -19.32 -3.57
C ASP A 376 0.79 -18.26 -2.54
N ALA A 377 1.10 -18.66 -1.30
CA ALA A 377 1.72 -17.77 -0.32
C ALA A 377 3.09 -17.26 -0.79
N LEU A 378 3.97 -18.16 -1.28
CA LEU A 378 5.28 -17.75 -1.79
C LEU A 378 5.18 -16.80 -2.98
N LYS A 379 4.25 -17.02 -3.90
CA LYS A 379 4.03 -16.11 -5.04
C LYS A 379 3.56 -14.74 -4.57
N GLY A 380 2.57 -14.68 -3.67
CA GLY A 380 2.09 -13.42 -3.12
C GLY A 380 3.21 -12.63 -2.45
N LEU A 381 4.05 -13.28 -1.63
CA LEU A 381 5.14 -12.60 -0.92
C LEU A 381 6.33 -12.24 -1.83
N CYS A 382 6.82 -13.21 -2.60
CA CYS A 382 8.10 -13.11 -3.31
C CYS A 382 8.00 -12.54 -4.73
N TYR A 383 6.79 -12.43 -5.29
CA TYR A 383 6.55 -11.70 -6.53
C TYR A 383 5.84 -10.39 -6.24
N ASP A 384 4.54 -10.41 -5.99
CA ASP A 384 3.72 -9.20 -5.89
C ASP A 384 4.16 -8.32 -4.70
N GLY A 385 4.43 -8.94 -3.54
CA GLY A 385 4.96 -8.29 -2.35
C GLY A 385 6.33 -7.64 -2.58
N MET A 386 7.28 -8.39 -3.14
CA MET A 386 8.61 -7.89 -3.45
C MET A 386 8.60 -6.77 -4.51
N GLU A 387 7.79 -6.93 -5.54
CA GLU A 387 7.60 -5.92 -6.60
C GLU A 387 7.05 -4.62 -6.02
N GLY A 388 6.01 -4.72 -5.18
CA GLY A 388 5.45 -3.56 -4.50
C GLY A 388 6.47 -2.80 -3.66
N LEU A 389 7.28 -3.51 -2.86
CA LEU A 389 8.33 -2.90 -2.04
C LEU A 389 9.43 -2.24 -2.90
N LEU A 390 9.79 -2.83 -4.04
CA LEU A 390 10.72 -2.21 -4.99
C LEU A 390 10.19 -0.88 -5.57
N PHE A 391 8.88 -0.81 -5.84
CA PHE A 391 8.25 0.46 -6.24
C PHE A 391 8.16 1.46 -5.10
N LEU A 392 8.00 1.02 -3.84
CA LEU A 392 8.07 1.90 -2.67
C LEU A 392 9.47 2.45 -2.42
N LEU A 393 10.52 1.67 -2.68
CA LEU A 393 11.92 2.15 -2.73
C LEU A 393 12.08 3.23 -3.79
N LEU A 394 11.59 2.97 -5.01
CA LEU A 394 11.65 3.95 -6.10
C LEU A 394 10.90 5.25 -5.77
N PHE A 395 9.70 5.14 -5.18
CA PHE A 395 8.93 6.28 -4.69
C PHE A 395 9.75 7.08 -3.66
N SER A 396 10.29 6.42 -2.64
CA SER A 396 11.05 7.06 -1.56
C SER A 396 12.26 7.81 -2.11
N PHE A 397 12.99 7.20 -3.06
CA PHE A 397 14.13 7.83 -3.71
C PHE A 397 13.74 9.04 -4.57
N LEU A 398 12.72 8.91 -5.43
CA LEU A 398 12.26 10.00 -6.30
C LEU A 398 11.68 11.16 -5.48
N SER A 399 10.91 10.86 -4.43
CA SER A 399 10.35 11.84 -3.49
C SER A 399 11.48 12.60 -2.78
N ALA A 400 12.50 11.89 -2.26
CA ALA A 400 13.65 12.53 -1.63
C ALA A 400 14.39 13.49 -2.60
N LEU A 401 14.65 13.07 -3.84
CA LEU A 401 15.28 13.94 -4.85
C LEU A 401 14.43 15.17 -5.19
N ALA A 402 13.11 14.97 -5.33
CA ALA A 402 12.18 16.06 -5.63
C ALA A 402 12.12 17.08 -4.49
N PHE A 403 12.05 16.64 -3.23
CA PHE A 403 12.02 17.54 -2.08
C PHE A 403 13.37 18.22 -1.84
N THR A 404 14.51 17.54 -2.04
CA THR A 404 15.83 18.19 -2.01
C THR A 404 15.92 19.32 -3.04
N THR A 405 15.43 19.07 -4.26
CA THR A 405 15.42 20.08 -5.34
C THR A 405 14.45 21.23 -5.03
N SER A 406 13.30 20.92 -4.46
CA SER A 406 12.30 21.89 -4.02
C SER A 406 12.85 22.81 -2.92
N ILE A 407 13.45 22.25 -1.86
CA ILE A 407 14.04 23.01 -0.76
C ILE A 407 15.17 23.93 -1.25
N CYS A 408 15.94 23.51 -2.25
CA CYS A 408 16.95 24.39 -2.86
C CYS A 408 16.31 25.52 -3.69
N SER A 409 15.25 25.25 -4.46
CA SER A 409 14.72 26.23 -5.42
C SER A 409 13.69 27.22 -4.83
N LEU A 410 12.87 26.80 -3.86
CA LEU A 410 11.79 27.62 -3.26
C LEU A 410 12.27 28.91 -2.58
N PRO A 411 13.36 28.94 -1.79
CA PRO A 411 13.85 30.16 -1.15
C PRO A 411 14.23 31.27 -2.15
N ARG A 412 14.74 30.90 -3.33
CA ARG A 412 15.02 31.84 -4.43
C ARG A 412 13.73 32.43 -5.01
N ALA A 413 12.69 31.61 -5.17
CA ALA A 413 11.38 32.07 -5.60
C ALA A 413 10.76 33.05 -4.58
N CYS A 414 10.89 32.77 -3.27
CA CYS A 414 10.44 33.67 -2.21
C CYS A 414 11.15 35.04 -2.24
N LYS A 415 12.48 35.07 -2.35
CA LYS A 415 13.24 36.33 -2.44
C LYS A 415 12.82 37.17 -3.64
N ARG A 416 12.46 36.53 -4.76
CA ARG A 416 11.93 37.21 -5.94
C ARG A 416 10.57 37.86 -5.70
N PHE A 417 9.66 37.20 -4.99
CA PHE A 417 8.38 37.80 -4.62
C PHE A 417 8.58 38.99 -3.68
N GLN A 418 9.60 38.96 -2.81
CA GLN A 418 9.94 40.08 -1.95
C GLN A 418 10.43 41.30 -2.72
N ASN A 419 11.40 41.13 -3.63
CA ASN A 419 11.92 42.24 -4.43
C ASN A 419 10.83 42.87 -5.31
N ARG A 420 9.94 42.05 -5.88
CA ARG A 420 8.87 42.58 -6.72
C ARG A 420 7.84 43.39 -5.92
N ASP A 421 7.47 42.93 -4.72
CA ASP A 421 6.54 43.71 -3.88
C ASP A 421 7.19 45.01 -3.37
N LEU A 422 8.51 45.00 -3.11
CA LEU A 422 9.27 46.21 -2.79
C LEU A 422 9.33 47.19 -3.98
N ASP A 423 9.61 46.70 -5.19
CA ASP A 423 9.59 47.54 -6.42
C ASP A 423 8.20 48.14 -6.71
N TYR A 424 7.11 47.52 -6.22
CA TYR A 424 5.76 48.08 -6.33
C TYR A 424 5.46 49.13 -5.27
N ASP A 425 6.02 49.01 -4.06
CA ASP A 425 5.87 49.98 -2.96
C ASP A 425 6.80 51.21 -3.14
N ASP A 426 7.94 51.09 -3.83
CA ASP A 426 8.88 52.19 -4.13
C ASP A 426 8.48 53.04 -5.37
N MET A 427 7.33 52.75 -5.99
CA MET A 427 6.73 53.64 -7.00
C MET A 427 6.03 54.79 -6.27
N ASP A 428 6.81 55.81 -5.89
CA ASP A 428 6.34 57.02 -5.21
C ASP A 428 5.05 57.58 -5.86
N GLU A 429 3.97 57.65 -5.08
CA GLU A 429 2.70 58.31 -5.45
C GLU A 429 2.90 59.80 -5.77
N ASP A 430 4.06 60.37 -5.44
CA ASP A 430 4.47 61.75 -5.72
C ASP A 430 5.24 61.94 -7.04
N ASP A 431 5.51 60.88 -7.83
CA ASP A 431 6.14 61.02 -9.16
C ASP A 431 5.17 61.68 -10.17
N PRO A 432 5.47 62.88 -10.69
CA PRO A 432 4.64 63.58 -11.68
C PRO A 432 4.39 62.79 -12.98
N PHE A 433 5.19 61.76 -13.25
CA PHE A 433 5.08 60.91 -14.44
C PHE A 433 4.33 59.59 -14.19
N ASN A 434 3.86 59.34 -12.97
CA ASN A 434 3.07 58.16 -12.65
C ASN A 434 1.71 58.18 -13.41
N PRO A 435 1.41 57.18 -14.26
CA PRO A 435 0.18 57.12 -15.04
C PRO A 435 -1.10 57.03 -14.18
N GLN A 436 -1.00 56.63 -12.92
CA GLN A 436 -2.12 56.61 -11.96
C GLN A 436 -2.39 57.99 -11.32
N ALA A 437 -1.35 58.75 -10.99
CA ALA A 437 -1.46 60.12 -10.46
C ALA A 437 -2.16 61.07 -11.45
N ARG A 438 -1.89 60.91 -12.76
CA ARG A 438 -2.54 61.70 -13.83
C ARG A 438 -4.06 61.48 -13.92
N ARG A 439 -4.55 60.29 -13.56
CA ARG A 439 -6.00 59.97 -13.52
C ARG A 439 -6.68 60.52 -12.27
N GLN A 440 -5.97 60.67 -11.15
CA GLN A 440 -6.52 61.25 -9.92
C GLN A 440 -6.56 62.79 -9.98
N ALA A 441 -5.54 63.45 -10.55
CA ALA A 441 -5.52 64.90 -10.73
C ALA A 441 -6.69 65.43 -11.58
N GLN A 442 -7.13 64.66 -12.58
CA GLN A 442 -8.31 64.99 -13.39
C GLN A 442 -9.65 64.87 -12.63
N ARG A 443 -9.70 64.10 -11.53
CA ARG A 443 -10.91 63.95 -10.70
C ARG A 443 -11.07 65.06 -9.65
N VAL A 444 -10.02 65.81 -9.33
CA VAL A 444 -10.03 66.82 -8.25
C VAL A 444 -10.44 68.23 -8.72
N VAL A 445 -10.59 68.48 -10.02
CA VAL A 445 -10.99 69.80 -10.57
C VAL A 445 -12.47 70.17 -10.28
N GLY A 446 -13.24 69.34 -9.57
CA GLY A 446 -14.69 69.51 -9.40
C GLY A 446 -15.23 69.66 -7.97
N ARG A 447 -14.40 69.81 -6.92
CA ARG A 447 -14.93 69.89 -5.54
C ARG A 447 -14.14 70.85 -4.64
N PRO A 448 -14.78 71.88 -4.03
CA PRO A 448 -14.15 72.66 -2.98
C PRO A 448 -14.13 71.84 -1.67
N HIS A 449 -12.94 71.58 -1.14
CA HIS A 449 -12.77 71.01 0.20
C HIS A 449 -12.78 72.14 1.24
N LEU A 450 -13.72 72.09 2.20
CA LEU A 450 -13.62 72.83 3.47
C LEU A 450 -12.48 72.24 4.32
N PRO A 451 -11.76 73.06 5.11
CA PRO A 451 -10.75 72.53 6.02
C PRO A 451 -11.42 72.04 7.31
N SER A 452 -11.23 70.76 7.65
CA SER A 452 -11.51 70.27 9.00
C SER A 452 -10.26 70.41 9.87
N SER A 453 -10.38 71.27 10.87
CA SER A 453 -9.46 71.46 11.98
C SER A 453 -9.50 70.32 13.02
N HIS A 454 -8.40 70.22 13.77
CA HIS A 454 -8.06 69.32 14.90
C HIS A 454 -7.27 68.07 14.48
N SER A 455 -6.15 67.66 15.10
CA SER A 455 -5.25 68.13 16.18
C SER A 455 -4.09 67.09 16.16
N TYR A 456 -2.84 67.26 16.63
CA TYR A 456 -2.33 67.75 17.90
C TYR A 456 -0.80 67.96 17.75
N ARG A 457 -0.28 69.02 18.39
CA ARG A 457 1.15 69.33 18.51
C ARG A 457 1.89 68.35 19.42
N SER A 458 3.12 67.99 19.06
CA SER A 458 4.21 67.92 20.03
C SER A 458 5.49 68.48 19.40
N SER A 459 6.24 69.20 20.22
CA SER A 459 7.26 70.19 19.88
C SER A 459 8.58 69.76 20.50
N CYS A 460 9.71 69.90 19.80
CA CYS A 460 11.01 70.24 20.40
C CYS A 460 12.08 70.57 19.33
N GLY A 461 12.59 71.81 19.38
CA GLY A 461 13.95 72.28 18.98
C GLY A 461 14.34 72.15 17.50
N SER A 462 14.94 73.12 16.81
CA SER A 462 15.80 74.23 17.23
C SER A 462 15.83 75.30 16.10
N ARG A 463 15.99 76.57 16.49
CA ARG A 463 16.12 77.75 15.62
C ARG A 463 17.59 78.02 15.29
N ASN A 464 17.83 78.53 14.08
CA ASN A 464 18.81 79.54 13.61
C ASN A 464 18.94 79.32 12.08
N SER A 465 18.94 80.27 11.14
CA SER A 465 19.16 81.72 11.13
C SER A 465 18.76 82.31 9.75
N LEU A 466 18.23 83.54 9.81
CA LEU A 466 18.03 84.64 8.84
C LEU A 466 18.61 84.64 7.39
N GLN A 467 17.75 85.18 6.49
CA GLN A 467 17.93 86.30 5.51
C GLN A 467 18.12 86.09 3.99
N GLY A 468 17.29 86.82 3.21
CA GLY A 468 17.42 87.21 1.79
C GLY A 468 16.12 87.02 0.97
N MET A 469 15.11 87.93 0.95
CA MET A 469 14.91 89.08 0.03
C MET A 469 15.22 88.77 -1.45
N ALA A 470 14.43 89.05 -2.50
CA ALA A 470 13.15 89.74 -2.71
C ALA A 470 12.65 89.38 -4.15
N LEU A 471 11.35 89.46 -4.41
CA LEU A 471 10.76 89.55 -5.77
C LEU A 471 10.88 90.99 -6.30
N PRO A 472 10.82 91.17 -7.64
CA PRO A 472 9.81 92.10 -8.13
C PRO A 472 9.00 91.58 -9.34
N ILE A 473 7.79 92.13 -9.38
CA ILE A 473 6.67 91.94 -10.30
C ILE A 473 6.84 92.86 -11.53
N SER A 474 6.01 92.62 -12.57
CA SER A 474 5.43 93.56 -13.57
C SER A 474 5.95 93.34 -15.01
N ASN A 475 5.13 93.19 -16.07
CA ASN A 475 3.86 93.82 -16.41
C ASN A 475 2.97 92.91 -17.31
N ALA A 476 1.64 93.09 -17.22
CA ALA A 476 0.64 92.70 -18.25
C ALA A 476 0.41 93.89 -19.24
N PRO A 477 -0.35 93.75 -20.36
CA PRO A 477 -1.81 93.75 -20.26
C PRO A 477 -2.57 92.87 -21.29
N VAL A 478 -3.90 92.96 -21.17
CA VAL A 478 -5.02 92.12 -21.61
C VAL A 478 -5.51 92.39 -23.06
N SER A 479 -6.19 91.39 -23.65
CA SER A 479 -7.33 91.41 -24.62
C SER A 479 -7.06 90.55 -25.87
N GLN A 480 -7.99 89.83 -26.52
CA GLN A 480 -9.45 89.70 -26.44
C GLN A 480 -9.88 88.39 -27.15
N TYR A 481 -11.17 88.07 -27.04
CA TYR A 481 -11.87 86.82 -27.32
C TYR A 481 -11.93 86.31 -28.78
N MET A 482 -12.13 84.98 -28.86
CA MET A 482 -13.05 84.21 -29.73
C MET A 482 -12.64 83.66 -31.12
N ASN A 483 -12.51 82.33 -31.12
CA ASN A 483 -13.32 81.33 -31.85
C ASN A 483 -12.97 80.86 -33.28
N GLN A 484 -13.12 79.54 -33.40
CA GLN A 484 -13.56 78.73 -34.55
C GLN A 484 -12.55 78.02 -35.46
N SER A 485 -12.81 76.71 -35.55
CA SER A 485 -12.68 75.83 -36.71
C SER A 485 -11.28 75.53 -37.23
N ALA A 486 -10.71 74.42 -36.76
CA ALA A 486 -9.80 73.61 -37.55
C ALA A 486 -10.62 72.78 -38.55
N SER A 487 -10.48 73.12 -39.82
CA SER A 487 -10.99 72.41 -40.99
C SER A 487 -9.81 71.87 -41.82
N PHE A 488 -10.01 70.67 -42.37
CA PHE A 488 -9.30 70.06 -43.51
C PHE A 488 -7.86 69.54 -43.26
N SER A 489 -7.44 68.37 -43.75
CA SER A 489 -8.05 67.37 -44.63
C SER A 489 -7.19 66.10 -44.64
N GLY A 490 -7.77 64.91 -44.84
CA GLY A 490 -6.94 63.73 -45.15
C GLY A 490 -7.60 62.36 -45.05
N SER A 491 -8.77 62.16 -45.65
CA SER A 491 -9.27 60.86 -46.13
C SER A 491 -9.85 61.11 -47.53
N PRO A 492 -9.73 60.20 -48.54
CA PRO A 492 -10.50 58.94 -48.55
C PRO A 492 -9.94 57.76 -49.42
N ARG A 493 -10.34 56.52 -49.09
CA ARG A 493 -10.89 55.49 -50.00
C ARG A 493 -10.95 54.15 -49.26
N TYR A 494 -12.18 53.69 -49.00
CA TYR A 494 -12.50 52.39 -48.42
C TYR A 494 -13.64 51.81 -49.26
N GLU A 495 -13.37 50.68 -49.93
CA GLU A 495 -14.28 49.74 -50.61
C GLU A 495 -13.36 48.67 -51.25
N ASN A 496 -13.53 47.36 -51.11
CA ASN A 496 -14.74 46.55 -51.26
C ASN A 496 -14.63 45.25 -50.40
N VAL A 497 -15.65 44.88 -49.59
CA VAL A 497 -16.75 43.87 -49.85
C VAL A 497 -16.38 42.49 -49.23
N THR A 498 -17.18 41.74 -48.44
CA THR A 498 -18.64 41.61 -48.15
C THR A 498 -18.80 40.90 -46.77
N LEU A 499 -19.68 41.34 -45.85
CA LEU A 499 -21.04 40.82 -45.51
C LEU A 499 -21.06 39.34 -45.03
N ALA A 500 -21.73 38.90 -43.95
CA ALA A 500 -22.86 39.43 -43.18
C ALA A 500 -23.05 38.65 -41.84
N GLU A 501 -23.73 39.30 -40.88
CA GLU A 501 -24.71 38.76 -39.89
C GLU A 501 -24.28 37.63 -38.91
N ARG A 502 -24.60 37.60 -37.61
CA ARG A 502 -25.73 38.14 -36.81
C ARG A 502 -25.45 37.97 -35.30
N HIS A 503 -25.80 38.99 -34.52
CA HIS A 503 -26.54 38.99 -33.23
C HIS A 503 -26.31 37.92 -32.11
N SER A 504 -25.89 38.42 -30.94
CA SER A 504 -26.08 37.93 -29.54
C SER A 504 -27.59 37.88 -29.13
N PRO A 505 -28.09 37.37 -27.95
CA PRO A 505 -27.53 37.40 -26.57
C PRO A 505 -27.97 36.18 -25.64
N PRO A 506 -28.23 36.25 -24.30
CA PRO A 506 -27.32 35.86 -23.20
C PRO A 506 -27.93 34.82 -22.18
N PRO A 507 -27.69 34.78 -20.83
CA PRO A 507 -27.37 33.56 -20.07
C PRO A 507 -28.47 33.06 -19.09
N SER A 508 -28.15 32.00 -18.32
CA SER A 508 -28.73 31.48 -17.05
C SER A 508 -29.80 30.36 -17.09
N TYR A 509 -29.52 29.22 -16.43
CA TYR A 509 -30.18 28.69 -15.21
C TYR A 509 -29.74 27.23 -14.92
N SER A 510 -29.26 26.97 -13.70
CA SER A 510 -29.33 25.65 -13.03
C SER A 510 -30.74 25.52 -12.42
N PRO A 511 -31.40 24.34 -12.26
CA PRO A 511 -30.91 23.24 -11.40
C PRO A 511 -31.32 21.80 -11.85
N SER A 512 -30.60 20.76 -11.42
CA SER A 512 -31.06 19.37 -11.58
C SER A 512 -31.19 18.67 -10.23
N MET A 513 -32.44 18.54 -9.75
CA MET A 513 -32.86 17.51 -8.79
C MET A 513 -33.41 16.29 -9.56
N ARG A 514 -32.85 15.12 -9.21
CA ARG A 514 -33.47 13.77 -9.09
C ARG A 514 -34.31 13.12 -10.22
N THR A 515 -33.91 11.84 -10.45
CA THR A 515 -34.71 10.60 -10.71
C THR A 515 -35.41 10.38 -12.05
N SER A 516 -35.01 9.34 -12.80
CA SER A 516 -35.74 8.04 -12.95
C SER A 516 -35.26 7.20 -14.16
N TYR A 517 -34.84 5.96 -13.88
CA TYR A 517 -35.17 4.68 -14.54
C TYR A 517 -35.33 4.50 -16.08
N ILE A 518 -34.61 3.46 -16.58
CA ILE A 518 -35.02 2.34 -17.48
C ILE A 518 -34.57 2.31 -18.97
N CYS A 519 -33.84 1.22 -19.26
CA CYS A 519 -33.67 0.33 -20.43
C CYS A 519 -33.75 0.83 -21.89
N ALA A 520 -32.77 0.34 -22.67
CA ALA A 520 -33.01 -0.18 -24.02
C ALA A 520 -32.10 -1.39 -24.29
N THR A 521 -32.71 -2.58 -24.40
CA THR A 521 -32.13 -3.82 -24.94
C THR A 521 -32.45 -3.93 -26.43
N HIS A 522 -31.47 -4.42 -27.21
CA HIS A 522 -31.55 -4.67 -28.65
C HIS A 522 -32.14 -6.07 -28.95
N CYS A 523 -33.06 -6.17 -29.93
CA CYS A 523 -33.46 -7.41 -30.61
C CYS A 523 -32.68 -7.62 -31.93
N PRO A 524 -32.61 -8.87 -32.41
CA PRO A 524 -32.67 -9.19 -33.84
C PRO A 524 -33.78 -10.22 -34.19
N PRO A 525 -34.11 -10.43 -35.48
CA PRO A 525 -35.41 -10.94 -35.92
C PRO A 525 -35.49 -12.44 -36.24
N GLU A 526 -36.74 -12.90 -36.34
CA GLU A 526 -37.27 -14.25 -36.65
C GLU A 526 -36.91 -14.79 -38.05
N SER A 527 -36.90 -16.12 -38.25
CA SER A 527 -38.10 -16.86 -38.69
C SER A 527 -37.85 -18.21 -39.40
N VAL A 528 -38.81 -19.12 -39.16
CA VAL A 528 -39.36 -20.23 -39.96
C VAL A 528 -38.69 -21.63 -40.00
N SER A 529 -39.58 -22.61 -39.78
CA SER A 529 -39.59 -24.08 -39.92
C SER A 529 -38.96 -24.92 -38.83
#